data_AF-A0A3D3BXU3-F1
#
_entry.id   AF-A0A3D3BXU3-F1
#
_cell.length_a   1.000
_cell.length_b   1.000
_cell.length_c   1.000
_cell.angle_alpha   90.00
_cell.angle_beta   90.00
_cell.angle_gamma   90.00
#
_symmetry.space_group_name_H-M   'P 1'
#
loop_
_entity.id
_entity.type
_entity.pdbx_description
1 polymer ?
#
loop_
_entity_poly.entity_id
_entity_poly.type
_entity_poly.pdbx_seq_one_letter_code
_entity_poly.pdbx_strand_id
1 'polypeptide(L)'
;VMVMENMFGDILSDQGGGILGSLGLMPSACMGPEKAYYEPSHGSAPDIAGQKIANPYSMIGSVAMMLEMSFGMDAEARNVWQAMQSVFGQGYSTPDLSKPGSDVRMISTDGFGDLVVAELRKL
;
A
#
# COMPACT_ATOMS: atom_id res chain seq x y z
N VAL A 1 -11.03 -13.59 -7.67
CA VAL A 1 -12.15 -12.66 -7.41
C VAL A 1 -13.13 -13.36 -6.47
N MET A 2 -13.51 -12.71 -5.39
CA MET A 2 -14.50 -13.20 -4.41
C MET A 2 -15.61 -12.16 -4.31
N VAL A 3 -16.88 -12.60 -4.20
CA VAL A 3 -18.05 -11.72 -4.06
C VAL A 3 -18.75 -12.07 -2.76
N MET A 4 -18.97 -11.07 -1.91
CA MET A 4 -19.44 -11.25 -0.53
C MET A 4 -20.38 -10.11 -0.13
N GLU A 5 -21.19 -10.35 0.89
CA GLU A 5 -21.89 -9.29 1.61
C GLU A 5 -20.91 -8.47 2.45
N ASN A 6 -21.30 -7.26 2.85
CA ASN A 6 -20.44 -6.27 3.50
C ASN A 6 -19.63 -6.85 4.70
N MET A 7 -20.33 -7.45 5.68
CA MET A 7 -19.69 -7.98 6.89
C MET A 7 -18.70 -9.12 6.60
N PHE A 8 -19.03 -10.02 5.65
CA PHE A 8 -18.12 -11.11 5.30
C PHE A 8 -16.93 -10.64 4.49
N GLY A 9 -17.15 -9.65 3.61
CA GLY A 9 -16.09 -8.99 2.86
C GLY A 9 -15.06 -8.36 3.80
N ASP A 10 -15.52 -7.56 4.76
CA ASP A 10 -14.70 -6.89 5.78
C ASP A 10 -13.84 -7.88 6.58
N ILE A 11 -14.48 -8.89 7.18
CA ILE A 11 -13.76 -9.92 7.96
C ILE A 11 -12.70 -10.63 7.11
N LEU A 12 -13.05 -11.04 5.89
CA LEU A 12 -12.13 -11.81 5.06
C LEU A 12 -11.02 -10.96 4.44
N SER A 13 -11.28 -9.68 4.13
CA SER A 13 -10.21 -8.77 3.69
C SER A 13 -9.18 -8.54 4.80
N ASP A 14 -9.63 -8.41 6.05
CA ASP A 14 -8.72 -8.26 7.20
C ASP A 14 -7.88 -9.51 7.45
N GLN A 15 -8.50 -10.70 7.38
CA GLN A 15 -7.75 -11.95 7.46
C GLN A 15 -6.76 -12.09 6.29
N GLY A 16 -7.11 -11.61 5.10
CA GLY A 16 -6.19 -11.54 3.96
C GLY A 16 -4.96 -10.68 4.26
N GLY A 17 -5.14 -9.49 4.83
CA GLY A 17 -4.04 -8.64 5.28
C GLY A 17 -3.18 -9.29 6.37
N GLY A 18 -3.81 -10.03 7.28
CA GLY A 18 -3.11 -10.83 8.29
C GLY A 18 -2.20 -11.91 7.69
N ILE A 19 -2.62 -12.57 6.61
CA ILE A 19 -1.81 -13.57 5.89
C ILE A 19 -0.62 -12.91 5.18
N LEU A 20 -0.83 -11.74 4.58
CA LEU A 20 0.25 -10.96 3.95
C LEU A 20 1.26 -10.39 4.95
N GLY A 21 0.89 -10.32 6.23
CA GLY A 21 1.74 -9.86 7.32
C GLY A 21 1.56 -8.40 7.71
N SER A 22 0.77 -7.61 6.97
CA SER A 22 0.39 -6.25 7.35
C SER A 22 -0.82 -5.74 6.57
N LEU A 23 -1.75 -5.07 7.25
CA LEU A 23 -2.81 -4.26 6.61
C LEU A 23 -2.23 -3.07 5.84
N GLY A 24 -1.01 -2.63 6.19
CA GLY A 24 -0.26 -1.59 5.47
C GLY A 24 0.08 -1.95 4.02
N LEU A 25 -0.13 -3.21 3.62
CA LEU A 25 0.08 -3.72 2.27
C LEU A 25 -1.21 -3.86 1.44
N MET A 26 -2.35 -3.39 1.96
CA MET A 26 -3.67 -3.59 1.34
C MET A 26 -4.24 -2.28 0.78
N PRO A 27 -3.96 -1.93 -0.49
CA PRO A 27 -4.70 -0.90 -1.21
C PRO A 27 -6.18 -1.25 -1.38
N SER A 28 -7.04 -0.25 -1.39
CA SER A 28 -8.47 -0.44 -1.58
C SER A 28 -9.12 0.66 -2.43
N ALA A 29 -10.29 0.33 -2.95
CA ALA A 29 -11.13 1.24 -3.71
C ALA A 29 -12.61 0.93 -3.45
N CYS A 30 -13.40 1.98 -3.33
CA CYS A 30 -14.85 1.89 -3.29
C CYS A 30 -15.40 2.44 -4.60
N MET A 31 -15.89 1.52 -5.43
CA MET A 31 -16.34 1.80 -6.78
C MET A 31 -17.87 1.88 -6.83
N GLY A 32 -18.40 3.01 -7.27
CA GLY A 32 -19.78 3.17 -7.66
C GLY A 32 -19.94 3.33 -9.18
N PRO A 33 -21.19 3.39 -9.69
CA PRO A 33 -21.44 3.51 -11.13
C PRO A 33 -20.90 4.80 -11.77
N GLU A 34 -20.90 5.90 -11.01
CA GLU A 34 -20.50 7.23 -11.50
C GLU A 34 -19.29 7.81 -10.76
N LYS A 35 -19.00 7.30 -9.57
CA LYS A 35 -18.00 7.86 -8.66
C LYS A 35 -17.24 6.74 -7.98
N ALA A 36 -15.95 6.94 -7.82
CA ALA A 36 -15.07 6.08 -7.06
C ALA A 36 -14.28 6.92 -6.07
N TYR A 37 -13.89 6.30 -4.96
CA TYR A 37 -12.86 6.82 -4.08
C TYR A 37 -11.88 5.71 -3.72
N TYR A 38 -10.65 6.11 -3.42
CA TYR A 38 -9.52 5.22 -3.21
C TYR A 38 -8.91 5.53 -1.86
N GLU A 39 -8.68 4.51 -1.05
CA GLU A 39 -8.22 4.66 0.33
C GLU A 39 -7.33 3.48 0.73
N PRO A 40 -6.47 3.62 1.74
CA PRO A 40 -5.81 2.47 2.32
C PRO A 40 -6.81 1.65 3.16
N SER A 41 -6.68 0.32 3.20
CA SER A 41 -7.54 -0.51 4.06
C SER A 41 -7.26 -0.32 5.56
N HIS A 42 -6.06 0.14 5.93
CA HIS A 42 -5.72 0.31 7.35
C HIS A 42 -6.41 1.54 7.98
N GLY A 43 -6.63 1.47 9.29
CA GLY A 43 -7.20 2.59 10.06
C GLY A 43 -6.20 3.72 10.34
N SER A 44 -6.56 4.58 11.28
CA SER A 44 -5.82 5.81 11.62
C SER A 44 -4.52 5.61 12.42
N ALA A 45 -4.33 4.43 13.02
CA ALA A 45 -3.14 4.07 13.82
C ALA A 45 -2.68 5.20 14.78
N PRO A 46 -3.54 5.60 15.75
CA PRO A 46 -3.31 6.79 16.58
C PRO A 46 -2.09 6.67 17.50
N ASP A 47 -1.69 5.45 17.82
CA ASP A 47 -0.51 5.11 18.62
C ASP A 47 0.81 5.44 17.94
N ILE A 48 0.85 5.50 16.61
CA ILE A 48 2.04 5.82 15.80
C ILE A 48 1.94 7.16 15.07
N ALA A 49 0.86 7.91 15.28
CA ALA A 49 0.64 9.20 14.65
C ALA A 49 1.79 10.18 14.96
N GLY A 50 2.32 10.84 13.93
CA GLY A 50 3.43 11.80 14.05
C GLY A 50 4.83 11.17 14.25
N GLN A 51 4.94 9.84 14.33
CA GLN A 51 6.21 9.16 14.57
C GLN A 51 6.98 8.80 13.29
N LYS A 52 6.38 9.01 12.11
CA LYS A 52 6.97 8.67 10.79
C LYS A 52 7.35 7.19 10.63
N ILE A 53 6.61 6.29 11.27
CA ILE A 53 6.84 4.83 11.21
C ILE A 53 5.70 4.06 10.53
N ALA A 54 4.66 4.74 10.06
CA ALA A 54 3.58 4.12 9.31
C ALA A 54 4.07 3.65 7.93
N ASN A 55 3.52 2.55 7.44
CA ASN A 55 3.78 2.03 6.11
C ASN A 55 2.92 2.77 5.06
N PRO A 56 3.50 3.57 4.15
CA PRO A 56 2.71 4.31 3.18
C PRO A 56 2.31 3.47 1.96
N TYR A 57 2.73 2.20 1.87
CA TYR A 57 2.54 1.35 0.69
C TYR A 57 1.06 1.24 0.27
N SER A 58 0.17 0.93 1.20
CA SER A 58 -1.27 0.81 0.92
C SER A 58 -1.84 2.09 0.32
N MET A 59 -1.51 3.26 0.89
CA MET A 59 -1.97 4.55 0.37
C MET A 59 -1.45 4.85 -1.04
N ILE A 60 -0.17 4.60 -1.31
CA ILE A 60 0.43 4.80 -2.64
C ILE A 60 -0.19 3.82 -3.64
N GLY A 61 -0.41 2.56 -3.24
CA GLY A 61 -1.08 1.55 -4.08
C GLY A 61 -2.52 1.92 -4.41
N SER A 62 -3.26 2.57 -3.49
CA SER A 62 -4.61 3.07 -3.78
C SER A 62 -4.60 4.16 -4.84
N VAL A 63 -3.54 4.99 -4.89
CA VAL A 63 -3.32 5.95 -5.99
C VAL A 63 -3.02 5.21 -7.30
N ALA A 64 -2.23 4.13 -7.27
CA ALA A 64 -1.98 3.32 -8.47
C ALA A 64 -3.28 2.69 -9.00
N MET A 65 -4.15 2.18 -8.11
CA MET A 65 -5.50 1.71 -8.48
C MET A 65 -6.35 2.82 -9.09
N MET A 66 -6.25 4.06 -8.60
CA MET A 66 -6.96 5.21 -9.17
C MET A 66 -6.52 5.50 -10.61
N LEU A 67 -5.22 5.52 -10.86
CA LEU A 67 -4.65 5.74 -12.20
C LEU A 67 -5.19 4.69 -13.19
N GLU A 68 -5.18 3.42 -12.80
CA GLU A 68 -5.66 2.31 -13.62
C GLU A 68 -7.19 2.35 -13.81
N MET A 69 -7.93 2.29 -12.71
CA MET A 69 -9.37 1.99 -12.73
C MET A 69 -10.25 3.20 -13.06
N SER A 70 -9.80 4.43 -12.76
CA SER A 70 -10.58 5.65 -13.02
C SER A 70 -10.05 6.48 -14.18
N PHE A 71 -8.73 6.49 -14.41
CA PHE A 71 -8.12 7.37 -15.42
C PHE A 71 -7.63 6.66 -16.68
N GLY A 72 -7.65 5.32 -16.73
CA GLY A 72 -7.15 4.56 -17.89
C GLY A 72 -5.65 4.76 -18.12
N MET A 73 -4.91 5.09 -17.06
CA MET A 73 -3.48 5.34 -17.05
C MET A 73 -2.71 4.08 -16.63
N ASP A 74 -2.90 3.00 -17.40
CA ASP A 74 -2.35 1.67 -17.09
C ASP A 74 -0.81 1.67 -17.03
N ALA A 75 -0.16 2.47 -17.88
CA ALA A 75 1.30 2.55 -17.92
C ALA A 75 1.85 3.19 -16.64
N GLU A 76 1.25 4.30 -16.21
CA GLU A 76 1.62 5.05 -15.02
C GLU A 76 1.32 4.25 -13.76
N ALA A 77 0.16 3.57 -13.69
CA ALA A 77 -0.16 2.66 -12.60
C ALA A 77 0.90 1.55 -12.46
N ARG A 78 1.30 0.91 -13.57
CA ARG A 78 2.37 -0.10 -13.58
C ARG A 78 3.70 0.48 -13.09
N ASN A 79 4.06 1.69 -13.49
CA ASN A 79 5.29 2.34 -13.04
C ASN A 79 5.27 2.56 -11.52
N VAL A 80 4.14 2.97 -10.94
CA VAL A 80 3.99 3.14 -9.47
C VAL A 80 4.13 1.79 -8.76
N TRP A 81 3.47 0.74 -9.24
CA TRP A 81 3.62 -0.61 -8.67
C TRP A 81 5.05 -1.12 -8.73
N GLN A 82 5.71 -0.95 -9.88
CA GLN A 82 7.09 -1.36 -10.07
C GLN A 82 8.03 -0.59 -9.14
N ALA A 83 7.85 0.72 -9.01
CA ALA A 83 8.65 1.54 -8.10
C ALA A 83 8.53 1.07 -6.65
N MET A 84 7.31 0.84 -6.15
CA MET A 84 7.12 0.34 -4.78
C MET A 84 7.72 -1.05 -4.57
N GLN A 85 7.56 -1.96 -5.53
CA GLN A 85 8.15 -3.31 -5.47
C GLN A 85 9.68 -3.25 -5.48
N SER A 86 10.29 -2.35 -6.26
CA SER A 86 11.73 -2.13 -6.28
C SER A 86 12.29 -1.65 -4.94
N VAL A 87 11.55 -0.84 -4.18
CA VAL A 87 11.97 -0.42 -2.83
C VAL A 87 12.10 -1.63 -1.91
N PHE A 88 11.11 -2.52 -1.89
CA PHE A 88 11.20 -3.78 -1.13
C PHE A 88 12.28 -4.71 -1.67
N GLY A 89 12.42 -4.82 -3.00
CA GLY A 89 13.44 -5.65 -3.65
C GLY A 89 14.89 -5.22 -3.34
N GLN A 90 15.10 -3.95 -2.98
CA GLN A 90 16.38 -3.42 -2.50
C GLN A 90 16.64 -3.69 -1.01
N GLY A 91 15.73 -4.38 -0.32
CA GLY A 91 15.86 -4.73 1.09
C GLY A 91 15.45 -3.61 2.05
N TYR A 92 14.70 -2.61 1.61
CA TYR A 92 14.12 -1.59 2.49
C TYR A 92 12.75 -2.02 3.02
N SER A 93 12.41 -1.63 4.25
CA SER A 93 11.07 -1.88 4.82
C SER A 93 10.70 -0.87 5.90
N THR A 94 9.41 -0.82 6.22
CA THR A 94 8.86 -0.08 7.37
C THR A 94 8.64 -1.00 8.58
N PRO A 95 8.57 -0.44 9.81
CA PRO A 95 8.52 -1.19 11.08
C PRO A 95 7.42 -2.25 11.23
N ASP A 96 6.34 -2.14 10.48
CA ASP A 96 5.21 -3.08 10.51
C ASP A 96 5.53 -4.46 9.88
N LEU A 97 6.50 -4.53 8.96
CA LEU A 97 6.78 -5.74 8.16
C LEU A 97 8.00 -6.54 8.61
N SER A 98 8.87 -5.96 9.44
CA SER A 98 10.15 -6.59 9.80
C SER A 98 10.14 -7.15 11.22
N LYS A 99 10.69 -8.34 11.41
CA LYS A 99 11.04 -8.87 12.74
C LYS A 99 12.48 -8.48 13.12
N PRO A 100 12.79 -8.36 14.42
CA PRO A 100 14.16 -8.23 14.89
C PRO A 100 15.04 -9.36 14.32
N GLY A 101 16.18 -9.02 13.70
CA GLY A 101 17.13 -9.99 13.13
C GLY A 101 16.95 -10.31 11.64
N SER A 102 16.12 -9.55 10.91
CA SER A 102 16.07 -9.60 9.44
C SER A 102 17.17 -8.70 8.84
N ASP A 103 17.77 -9.10 7.71
CA ASP A 103 18.77 -8.31 6.95
C ASP A 103 18.16 -7.09 6.22
N VAL A 104 17.02 -6.61 6.71
CA VAL A 104 16.19 -5.59 6.07
C VAL A 104 16.50 -4.23 6.69
N ARG A 105 16.69 -3.22 5.83
CA ARG A 105 16.99 -1.85 6.25
C ARG A 105 15.70 -1.10 6.54
N MET A 106 15.52 -0.76 7.81
CA MET A 106 14.38 0.02 8.28
C MET A 106 14.46 1.48 7.83
N ILE A 107 13.35 1.98 7.28
CA ILE A 107 13.20 3.37 6.88
C ILE A 107 11.92 3.97 7.43
N SER A 108 11.90 5.29 7.51
CA SER A 108 10.73 6.06 7.91
C SER A 108 9.71 6.15 6.77
N THR A 109 8.48 6.56 7.12
CA THR A 109 7.38 6.77 6.16
C THR A 109 7.79 7.69 5.01
N ASP A 110 8.42 8.82 5.33
CA ASP A 110 8.94 9.79 4.35
C ASP A 110 10.08 9.18 3.52
N GLY A 111 10.99 8.44 4.15
CA GLY A 111 12.07 7.75 3.45
C GLY A 111 11.56 6.73 2.43
N PHE A 112 10.47 6.02 2.74
CA PHE A 112 9.83 5.11 1.77
C PHE A 112 9.27 5.88 0.58
N GLY A 113 8.56 6.99 0.82
CA GLY A 113 8.05 7.86 -0.24
C GLY A 113 9.15 8.42 -1.15
N ASP A 114 10.25 8.88 -0.56
CA ASP A 114 11.40 9.41 -1.31
C ASP A 114 12.03 8.35 -2.21
N LEU A 115 12.16 7.11 -1.73
CA LEU A 115 12.68 6.00 -2.53
C LEU A 115 11.72 5.62 -3.66
N VAL A 116 10.41 5.61 -3.42
CA VAL A 116 9.41 5.37 -4.49
C VAL A 116 9.55 6.43 -5.59
N VAL A 117 9.69 7.70 -5.23
CA VAL A 117 9.91 8.79 -6.21
C VAL A 117 11.23 8.59 -6.97
N ALA A 118 12.29 8.16 -6.28
CA ALA A 118 13.58 7.89 -6.90
C ALA A 118 13.52 6.73 -7.90
N GLU A 119 12.76 5.67 -7.59
CA GLU A 119 12.52 4.55 -8.52
C GLU A 119 11.64 4.95 -9.69
N LEU A 120 10.59 5.74 -9.46
CA LEU A 120 9.72 6.26 -10.52
C LEU A 120 10.49 7.08 -11.57
N ARG A 121 11.48 7.87 -11.16
CA ARG A 121 12.31 8.67 -12.09
C ARG A 121 13.20 7.84 -13.02
N LYS A 122 13.33 6.54 -12.80
CA LYS A 122 14.12 5.63 -13.63
C LYS A 122 13.28 4.94 -14.72
N LEU A 123 11.95 5.05 -14.64
CA LEU A 123 10.97 4.45 -15.55
C LEU A 123 10.46 5.49 -16.55
#